data_AF-A0A4Q6BPR4-F1
#
_entry.id   AF-A0A4Q6BPR4-F1
#
_cell.length_a   1.000
_cell.length_b   1.000
_cell.length_c   1.000
_cell.angle_alpha   90.00
_cell.angle_beta   90.00
_cell.angle_gamma   90.00
#
_symmetry.space_group_name_H-M   'P 1'
#
loop_
_entity.id
_entity.type
_entity.pdbx_description
1 polymer ?
#
loop_
_entity_poly.entity_id
_entity_poly.type
_entity_poly.pdbx_seq_one_letter_code
_entity_poly.pdbx_strand_id
1 'polypeptide(L)'
;LEGLLELMSPSRSHELIKSMIGRLVEAWCFERGVDLTPYGSWTLEDKEALRGLEPDECYVIGDDRDPKRPHLAIEVVWTSGGIDKLEIYRALKVGEVWFWENDEIRMFTLREGRYEPLEASTVLPGIDLVHLLGFLDATPMTRAVRDYRASLRT
;
A
#
# COMPACT_ATOMS: atom_id res chain seq x y z
N LEU A 1 -22.06 -3.04 -10.75
CA LEU A 1 -21.74 -3.69 -9.46
C LEU A 1 -22.19 -2.75 -8.36
N GLU A 2 -23.37 -3.04 -7.81
CA GLU A 2 -24.03 -2.30 -6.73
C GLU A 2 -23.36 -2.66 -5.41
N GLY A 3 -22.75 -1.66 -4.76
CA GLY A 3 -22.80 -1.37 -3.32
C GLY A 3 -22.70 -2.49 -2.27
N LEU A 4 -22.09 -3.65 -2.52
CA LEU A 4 -21.72 -4.57 -1.44
C LEU A 4 -20.37 -4.14 -0.87
N LEU A 5 -20.39 -3.64 0.36
CA LEU A 5 -19.19 -3.58 1.20
C LEU A 5 -18.78 -5.04 1.48
N GLU A 6 -17.73 -5.54 0.82
CA GLU A 6 -17.22 -6.88 1.09
C GLU A 6 -16.54 -6.90 2.47
N LEU A 7 -17.22 -7.49 3.47
CA LEU A 7 -16.62 -7.79 4.76
C LEU A 7 -15.74 -9.03 4.64
N MET A 8 -14.47 -8.83 4.27
CA MET A 8 -13.46 -9.88 4.29
C MET A 8 -12.78 -9.88 5.65
N SER A 9 -12.94 -10.94 6.45
CA SER A 9 -12.13 -11.14 7.66
C SER A 9 -10.73 -11.58 7.23
N PRO A 10 -9.68 -10.79 7.49
CA PRO A 10 -8.34 -11.13 7.04
C PRO A 10 -7.80 -12.35 7.78
N SER A 11 -7.10 -13.22 7.06
CA SER A 11 -6.43 -14.36 7.68
C SER A 11 -5.23 -13.88 8.52
N ARG A 12 -4.78 -14.69 9.49
CA ARG A 12 -3.58 -14.39 10.27
C ARG A 12 -2.35 -14.15 9.37
N SER A 13 -2.23 -14.88 8.26
CA SER A 13 -1.14 -14.72 7.30
C SER A 13 -1.26 -13.41 6.53
N HIS A 14 -2.48 -13.02 6.13
CA HIS A 14 -2.76 -11.74 5.50
C HIS A 14 -2.34 -10.57 6.40
N GLU A 15 -2.79 -10.57 7.65
CA GLU A 15 -2.44 -9.53 8.62
C GLU A 15 -0.94 -9.44 8.88
N LEU A 16 -0.25 -10.59 8.90
CA LEU A 16 1.20 -10.63 9.08
C LEU A 16 1.92 -9.99 7.89
N ILE A 17 1.55 -10.34 6.66
CA ILE A 17 2.18 -9.83 5.43
C ILE A 17 1.91 -8.35 5.28
N LYS A 18 0.64 -7.92 5.40
CA LYS A 18 0.23 -6.52 5.42
C LYS A 18 1.06 -5.71 6.42
N SER A 19 1.09 -6.15 7.68
CA SER A 19 1.83 -5.47 8.74
C SER A 19 3.34 -5.42 8.44
N MET A 20 3.92 -6.50 7.90
CA MET A 20 5.33 -6.53 7.56
C MET A 20 5.65 -5.56 6.41
N ILE A 21 4.87 -5.56 5.32
CA ILE A 21 5.05 -4.63 4.20
C ILE A 21 4.99 -3.19 4.71
N GLY A 22 3.95 -2.86 5.50
CA GLY A 22 3.80 -1.51 6.03
C GLY A 22 4.98 -1.08 6.92
N ARG A 23 5.46 -1.97 7.80
CA ARG A 23 6.63 -1.70 8.65
C ARG A 23 7.92 -1.52 7.86
N LEU A 24 8.10 -2.26 6.76
CA LEU A 24 9.28 -2.10 5.91
C LEU A 24 9.21 -0.79 5.09
N VAL A 25 8.04 -0.42 4.57
CA VAL A 25 7.83 0.88 3.89
C VAL A 25 8.14 2.04 4.84
N GLU A 26 7.61 2.01 6.05
CA GLU A 26 7.88 3.03 7.08
C GLU A 26 9.36 3.08 7.46
N ALA A 27 10.01 1.92 7.57
CA ALA A 27 11.44 1.83 7.85
C ALA A 27 12.28 2.45 6.74
N TRP A 28 11.91 2.24 5.47
CA TRP A 28 12.55 2.90 4.34
C TRP A 28 12.37 4.42 4.42
N CYS A 29 11.15 4.89 4.66
CA CYS A 29 10.85 6.32 4.78
C CYS A 29 11.66 6.97 5.91
N PHE A 30 11.76 6.29 7.06
CA PHE A 30 12.57 6.74 8.18
C PHE A 30 14.05 6.89 7.82
N GLU A 31 14.63 5.91 7.12
CA GLU A 31 16.05 5.96 6.72
C GLU A 31 16.32 6.96 5.59
N ARG A 32 15.31 7.28 4.76
CA ARG A 32 15.43 8.25 3.67
C ARG A 32 14.99 9.67 4.05
N GLY A 33 14.49 9.87 5.27
CA GLY A 33 13.98 11.18 5.71
C GLY A 33 12.72 11.62 4.97
N VAL A 34 11.86 10.67 4.58
CA VAL A 34 10.57 10.95 3.94
C VAL A 34 9.49 10.98 5.03
N ASP A 35 8.83 12.12 5.18
CA ASP A 35 7.71 12.26 6.11
C ASP A 35 6.48 11.50 5.59
N LEU A 36 5.99 10.56 6.39
CA LEU A 36 4.95 9.60 6.03
C LEU A 36 4.03 9.38 7.23
N THR A 37 2.71 9.47 7.00
CA THR A 37 1.70 9.14 8.01
C THR A 37 0.86 7.94 7.57
N PRO A 38 0.82 6.83 8.34
CA PRO A 38 -0.04 5.68 8.06
C PRO A 38 -1.49 5.89 8.46
N TYR A 39 -2.41 5.34 7.67
CA TYR A 39 -3.87 5.37 7.87
C TYR A 39 -4.48 3.97 7.65
N GLY A 40 -4.06 2.97 8.44
CA GLY A 40 -4.41 1.54 8.23
C GLY A 40 -5.86 1.10 8.49
N SER A 41 -6.79 2.03 8.72
CA SER A 41 -8.24 1.74 8.86
C SER A 41 -9.10 2.87 8.27
N TRP A 42 -8.58 3.55 7.25
CA TRP A 42 -9.29 4.64 6.61
C TRP A 42 -10.22 4.09 5.54
N THR A 43 -11.52 4.05 5.84
CA THR A 43 -12.54 3.82 4.83
C THR A 43 -12.57 5.00 3.86
N LEU A 44 -12.15 4.76 2.62
CA LEU A 44 -12.25 5.71 1.52
C LEU A 44 -13.67 5.59 0.93
N GLU A 45 -14.43 6.67 0.96
CA GLU A 45 -15.79 6.70 0.42
C GLU A 45 -16.00 7.91 -0.49
N ASP A 46 -16.63 7.66 -1.64
CA ASP A 46 -17.24 8.68 -2.47
C ASP A 46 -18.74 8.40 -2.51
N LYS A 47 -19.49 9.23 -1.79
CA LYS A 47 -20.95 9.13 -1.66
C LYS A 47 -21.66 9.41 -2.97
N GLU A 48 -21.10 10.26 -3.83
CA GLU A 48 -21.68 10.57 -5.13
C GLU A 48 -21.46 9.40 -6.11
N ALA A 49 -20.30 8.75 -6.04
CA ALA A 49 -19.99 7.57 -6.83
C ALA A 49 -20.59 6.26 -6.29
N LEU A 50 -21.16 6.26 -5.07
CA LEU A 50 -21.63 5.08 -4.34
C LEU A 50 -20.56 3.98 -4.26
N ARG A 51 -19.31 4.39 -4.01
CA ARG A 51 -18.15 3.51 -3.92
C ARG A 51 -17.42 3.76 -2.62
N GLY A 52 -16.97 2.68 -2.00
CA GLY A 52 -16.03 2.76 -0.90
C GLY A 52 -15.25 1.48 -0.70
N LEU A 53 -14.06 1.61 -0.14
CA LEU A 53 -13.18 0.51 0.22
C LEU A 53 -12.29 0.92 1.40
N GLU A 54 -11.72 -0.05 2.10
CA GLU A 54 -10.64 0.17 3.07
C GLU A 54 -9.36 -0.48 2.54
N PRO A 55 -8.27 0.29 2.34
CA PRO A 55 -6.98 -0.28 1.96
C PRO A 55 -6.40 -1.15 3.08
N ASP A 56 -5.60 -2.16 2.73
CA ASP A 56 -4.86 -2.93 3.73
C ASP A 56 -3.86 -2.04 4.47
N GLU A 57 -3.08 -1.25 3.74
CA GLU A 57 -2.31 -0.11 4.26
C GLU A 57 -2.51 1.10 3.36
N CYS A 58 -2.50 2.31 3.92
CA CYS A 58 -2.43 3.51 3.11
C CYS A 58 -1.71 4.65 3.82
N TYR A 59 -1.17 5.57 3.02
CA TYR A 59 -0.23 6.57 3.50
C TYR A 59 -0.43 7.93 2.86
N VAL A 60 -0.14 8.96 3.66
CA VAL A 60 -0.07 10.35 3.24
C VAL A 60 1.37 10.84 3.43
N ILE A 61 1.95 11.41 2.38
CA ILE A 61 3.29 12.00 2.41
C ILE A 61 3.21 13.45 2.88
N GLY A 62 4.16 13.88 3.72
CA GLY A 62 4.23 15.23 4.29
C GLY A 62 3.31 15.46 5.49
N ASP A 63 3.15 16.74 5.88
CA ASP A 63 2.34 17.21 7.03
C ASP A 63 0.93 17.68 6.58
N ASP A 64 0.23 16.88 5.77
CA ASP A 64 -1.18 17.13 5.48
C ASP A 64 -2.04 16.64 6.66
N ARG A 65 -2.67 17.58 7.36
CA ARG A 65 -3.47 17.32 8.57
C ARG A 65 -4.94 17.01 8.29
N ASP A 66 -5.42 17.24 7.07
CA ASP A 66 -6.80 16.92 6.65
C ASP A 66 -6.79 16.32 5.22
N PRO A 67 -6.07 15.20 5.02
CA PRO A 67 -5.95 14.60 3.71
C PRO A 67 -7.31 14.08 3.24
N LYS A 68 -7.65 14.34 1.98
CA LYS A 68 -8.92 13.84 1.39
C LYS A 68 -8.79 12.46 0.80
N ARG A 69 -7.57 11.98 0.61
CA ARG A 69 -7.22 10.66 0.08
C ARG A 69 -5.76 10.34 0.39
N PRO A 70 -5.39 9.06 0.44
CA PRO A 70 -3.99 8.67 0.53
C PRO A 70 -3.24 8.97 -0.77
N HIS A 71 -1.94 9.20 -0.64
CA HIS A 71 -1.03 9.27 -1.77
C HIS A 71 -0.68 7.86 -2.26
N LEU A 72 -0.52 6.91 -1.33
CA LEU A 72 -0.22 5.50 -1.59
C LEU A 72 -1.22 4.60 -0.86
N ALA A 73 -1.79 3.63 -1.57
CA ALA A 73 -2.52 2.50 -0.99
C ALA A 73 -1.79 1.19 -1.33
N ILE A 74 -1.84 0.22 -0.43
CA ILE A 74 -1.25 -1.11 -0.59
C ILE A 74 -2.33 -2.15 -0.28
N GLU A 75 -2.37 -3.19 -1.11
CA GLU A 75 -3.31 -4.30 -1.04
C GLU A 75 -2.54 -5.62 -1.04
N VAL A 76 -2.88 -6.53 -0.13
CA VAL A 76 -2.37 -7.90 -0.07
C VAL A 76 -3.42 -8.81 -0.68
N VAL A 77 -3.10 -9.43 -1.81
CA VAL A 77 -4.07 -10.18 -2.62
C VAL A 77 -3.67 -11.65 -2.72
N TRP A 78 -4.54 -12.52 -2.23
CA TRP A 78 -4.38 -13.99 -2.29
C TRP A 78 -5.17 -14.65 -3.42
N THR A 79 -6.26 -14.03 -3.86
CA THR A 79 -7.12 -14.51 -4.95
C THR A 79 -7.27 -13.41 -5.98
N SER A 80 -7.42 -13.76 -7.26
CA SER A 80 -7.28 -12.89 -8.43
C SER A 80 -8.33 -11.76 -8.60
N GLY A 81 -8.91 -11.23 -7.52
CA GLY A 81 -9.91 -10.14 -7.52
C GLY A 81 -9.34 -8.71 -7.59
N GLY A 82 -8.02 -8.54 -7.74
CA GLY A 82 -7.37 -7.22 -7.72
C GLY A 82 -7.83 -6.23 -8.82
N ILE A 83 -8.36 -6.73 -9.94
CA ILE A 83 -8.82 -5.91 -11.07
C ILE A 83 -10.05 -5.06 -10.70
N ASP A 84 -10.98 -5.59 -9.90
CA ASP A 84 -12.17 -4.83 -9.47
C ASP A 84 -11.80 -3.71 -8.50
N LYS A 85 -10.80 -3.93 -7.63
CA LYS A 85 -10.32 -2.91 -6.68
C LYS A 85 -9.70 -1.70 -7.36
N LEU A 86 -8.93 -1.89 -8.43
CA LEU A 86 -8.33 -0.78 -9.20
C LEU A 86 -9.39 0.20 -9.71
N GLU A 87 -10.54 -0.28 -10.18
CA GLU A 87 -11.63 0.59 -10.64
C GLU A 87 -12.27 1.38 -9.49
N ILE A 88 -12.37 0.79 -8.30
CA ILE A 88 -12.86 1.52 -7.11
C ILE A 88 -11.84 2.59 -6.69
N TYR A 89 -10.54 2.24 -6.62
CA TYR A 89 -9.46 3.20 -6.36
C TYR A 89 -9.41 4.34 -7.38
N ARG A 90 -9.77 4.06 -8.66
CA ARG A 90 -9.80 5.04 -9.74
C ARG A 90 -10.93 6.04 -9.52
N ALA A 91 -12.11 5.55 -9.12
CA ALA A 91 -13.24 6.39 -8.74
C ALA A 91 -12.90 7.27 -7.51
N LEU A 92 -12.18 6.71 -6.54
CA LEU A 92 -11.71 7.39 -5.33
C LEU A 92 -10.48 8.30 -5.55
N LYS A 93 -9.92 8.32 -6.78
CA LYS A 93 -8.80 9.18 -7.20
C LYS A 93 -7.51 9.00 -6.39
N VAL A 94 -7.25 7.81 -5.86
CA VAL A 94 -5.97 7.51 -5.19
C VAL A 94 -4.82 7.62 -6.19
N GLY A 95 -3.67 8.18 -5.76
CA GLY A 95 -2.57 8.51 -6.67
C GLY A 95 -1.79 7.29 -7.15
N GLU A 96 -1.38 6.45 -6.20
CA GLU A 96 -0.62 5.23 -6.46
C GLU A 96 -1.18 4.07 -5.63
N VAL A 97 -1.27 2.88 -6.25
CA VAL A 97 -1.77 1.66 -5.61
C VAL A 97 -0.80 0.52 -5.87
N TRP A 98 -0.43 -0.20 -4.81
CA TRP A 98 0.43 -1.37 -4.87
C TRP A 98 -0.37 -2.61 -4.55
N PHE A 99 -0.18 -3.66 -5.34
CA PHE A 99 -0.75 -4.98 -5.08
C PHE A 99 0.38 -5.95 -4.82
N TRP A 100 0.48 -6.45 -3.59
CA TRP A 100 1.25 -7.64 -3.31
C TRP A 100 0.44 -8.87 -3.72
N GLU A 101 0.96 -9.67 -4.65
CA GLU A 101 0.33 -10.88 -5.15
C GLU A 101 1.43 -11.86 -5.62
N ASN A 102 1.35 -13.13 -5.21
CA ASN A 102 2.33 -14.16 -5.56
C ASN A 102 3.80 -13.74 -5.27
N ASP A 103 4.04 -13.21 -4.07
CA ASP A 103 5.36 -12.77 -3.59
C ASP A 103 5.98 -11.58 -4.35
N GLU A 104 5.22 -10.92 -5.23
CA GLU A 104 5.64 -9.74 -5.98
C GLU A 104 4.75 -8.54 -5.67
N ILE A 105 5.30 -7.32 -5.77
CA ILE A 105 4.50 -6.09 -5.71
C ILE A 105 4.38 -5.51 -7.12
N ARG A 106 3.14 -5.36 -7.58
CA ARG A 106 2.79 -4.62 -8.80
C ARG A 106 2.30 -3.22 -8.45
N MET A 107 2.89 -2.21 -9.06
CA MET A 107 2.57 -0.81 -8.81
C MET A 107 1.73 -0.23 -9.94
N PHE A 108 0.77 0.63 -9.60
CA PHE A 108 -0.06 1.37 -10.55
C PHE A 108 -0.18 2.84 -10.15
N THR A 109 -0.15 3.75 -11.12
CA THR A 109 -0.40 5.18 -10.90
C THR A 109 -1.59 5.67 -11.70
N LEU A 110 -2.37 6.57 -11.10
CA LEU A 110 -3.52 7.19 -11.76
C LEU A 110 -3.06 8.36 -12.64
N ARG A 111 -3.15 8.20 -13.96
CA ARG A 111 -2.85 9.22 -14.96
C ARG A 111 -4.02 9.42 -15.91
N GLU A 112 -4.41 10.68 -16.10
CA GLU A 112 -5.51 11.06 -16.99
C GLU A 112 -6.80 10.23 -16.79
N GLY A 113 -7.07 9.85 -15.53
CA GLY A 113 -8.25 9.07 -15.14
C GLY A 113 -8.17 7.57 -15.39
N ARG A 114 -6.98 7.00 -15.68
CA ARG A 114 -6.73 5.56 -15.80
C ARG A 114 -5.50 5.13 -14.99
N TYR A 115 -5.50 3.89 -14.53
CA TYR A 115 -4.31 3.32 -13.91
C TYR A 115 -3.37 2.75 -14.97
N GLU A 116 -2.09 3.08 -14.83
CA GLU A 116 -1.00 2.57 -15.65
C GLU A 116 0.01 1.85 -14.74
N PRO A 117 0.61 0.73 -15.18
CA PRO A 117 1.64 0.03 -14.41
C PRO A 117 2.90 0.90 -14.25
N LEU A 118 3.59 0.73 -13.13
CA LEU A 118 4.85 1.40 -12.81
C LEU A 118 5.97 0.39 -12.55
N GLU A 119 7.15 0.71 -13.05
CA GLU A 119 8.42 0.03 -12.72
C GLU A 119 9.07 0.60 -11.45
N ALA A 120 8.76 1.85 -11.10
CA ALA A 120 9.29 2.53 -9.92
C ALA A 120 8.22 3.44 -9.31
N SER A 121 8.17 3.50 -7.97
CA SER A 121 7.21 4.34 -7.25
C SER A 121 7.43 5.82 -7.57
N THR A 122 6.32 6.53 -7.81
CA THR A 122 6.30 7.99 -7.92
C THR A 122 6.09 8.67 -6.56
N VAL A 123 5.43 7.98 -5.62
CA VAL A 123 5.19 8.45 -4.25
C VAL A 123 6.43 8.28 -3.36
N LEU A 124 7.16 7.18 -3.52
CA LEU A 124 8.39 6.87 -2.78
C LEU A 124 9.57 6.63 -3.74
N PRO A 125 10.10 7.67 -4.40
CA PRO A 125 11.14 7.51 -5.40
C PRO A 125 12.40 6.82 -4.83
N GLY A 126 12.85 5.76 -5.52
CA GLY A 126 14.05 5.02 -5.14
C GLY A 126 13.84 3.92 -4.10
N ILE A 127 12.60 3.62 -3.72
CA ILE A 127 12.32 2.39 -2.96
C ILE A 127 12.54 1.17 -3.86
N ASP A 128 13.39 0.24 -3.39
CA ASP A 128 13.62 -1.04 -4.05
C ASP A 128 12.71 -2.09 -3.43
N LEU A 129 11.63 -2.43 -4.14
CA LEU A 129 10.63 -3.38 -3.66
C LEU A 129 11.14 -4.82 -3.65
N VAL A 130 12.07 -5.18 -4.53
CA VAL A 130 12.69 -6.51 -4.52
C VAL A 130 13.56 -6.66 -3.27
N HIS A 131 14.36 -5.64 -2.95
CA HIS A 131 15.14 -5.61 -1.72
C HIS A 131 14.24 -5.62 -0.48
N LEU A 132 13.15 -4.85 -0.49
CA LEU A 132 12.16 -4.83 0.60
C LEU A 132 11.56 -6.23 0.83
N LEU A 133 11.07 -6.87 -0.23
CA LEU A 133 10.42 -8.18 -0.15
C LEU A 133 11.36 -9.29 0.32
N GLY A 134 12.68 -9.12 0.13
CA GLY A 134 13.70 -10.02 0.70
C GLY A 134 13.66 -10.15 2.24
N PHE A 135 12.97 -9.25 2.94
CA PHE A 135 12.79 -9.28 4.39
C PHE A 135 11.39 -9.74 4.84
N LEU A 136 10.49 -10.09 3.92
CA LEU A 136 9.09 -10.35 4.23
C LEU A 136 8.89 -11.57 5.16
N ASP A 137 9.64 -12.66 4.92
CA ASP A 137 9.55 -13.90 5.69
C ASP A 137 10.47 -13.94 6.92
N ALA A 138 11.27 -12.89 7.14
CA ALA A 138 12.23 -12.86 8.23
C ALA A 138 11.51 -12.72 9.59
N THR A 139 11.85 -13.59 10.54
CA THR A 139 11.26 -13.61 11.88
C THR A 139 12.31 -13.49 12.99
N PRO A 140 11.99 -12.82 14.11
CA PRO A 140 10.77 -12.03 14.34
C PRO A 140 10.74 -10.74 13.52
N MET A 141 9.54 -10.19 13.29
CA MET A 141 9.32 -8.97 12.49
C MET A 141 10.24 -7.79 12.87
N THR A 142 10.47 -7.58 14.17
CA THR A 142 11.33 -6.48 14.63
C THR A 142 12.81 -6.68 14.30
N ARG A 143 13.27 -7.92 14.10
CA ARG A 143 14.60 -8.22 13.58
C ARG A 143 14.66 -7.92 12.08
N ALA A 144 13.68 -8.39 11.31
CA ALA A 144 13.58 -8.12 9.88
C ALA A 144 13.67 -6.62 9.57
N VAL A 145 12.87 -5.81 10.27
CA VAL A 145 12.87 -4.34 10.12
C VAL A 145 14.23 -3.74 10.48
N ARG A 146 14.91 -4.23 11.53
CA ARG A 146 16.22 -3.71 11.92
C ARG A 146 17.29 -4.04 10.88
N ASP A 147 17.26 -5.26 10.35
CA ASP A 147 18.22 -5.74 9.37
C ASP A 147 18.01 -5.00 8.03
N TYR A 148 16.76 -4.79 7.62
CA TYR A 148 16.43 -3.97 6.46
C TYR A 148 16.91 -2.52 6.61
N ARG A 149 16.70 -1.90 7.76
CA ARG A 149 17.22 -0.54 8.01
C ARG A 149 18.74 -0.49 7.94
N ALA A 150 19.44 -1.52 8.41
CA ALA A 150 20.88 -1.61 8.31
C ALA A 150 21.34 -1.72 6.84
N SER A 151 20.65 -2.50 6.01
CA SER A 151 20.98 -2.65 4.59
C SER A 151 20.68 -1.40 3.74
N LEU A 152 19.87 -0.45 4.23
CA LEU A 152 19.61 0.82 3.55
C LEU A 152 20.70 1.88 3.75
N ARG A 153 21.59 1.69 4.73
CA ARG A 153 22.67 2.64 5.10
C ARG A 153 24.00 2.37 4.41
N THR A 154 24.13 1.20 3.79
CA THR A 154 25.31 0.79 3.01
C THR A 154 25.19 1.27 1.58
#